data_AF-A0A928CSA3-F1
#
_entry.id   AF-A0A928CSA3-F1
#
_cell.length_a   1.000
_cell.length_b   1.000
_cell.length_c   1.000
_cell.angle_alpha   90.00
_cell.angle_beta   90.00
_cell.angle_gamma   90.00
#
_symmetry.space_group_name_H-M   'P 1'
#
loop_
_entity.id
_entity.type
_entity.pdbx_description
1 polymer ?
#
loop_
_entity_poly.entity_id
_entity_poly.type
_entity_poly.pdbx_seq_one_letter_code
_entity_poly.pdbx_strand_id
1 'polypeptide(L)'
;MKKITIVLSLLTAMLLAAQEQTIIVRMVRHGQPGIQGTDFTPADKQKWIGLGLTPLGRRQAEVTGRFLKKEGIQWEKIIASPQERASETADIICGILGKTFTLEPRLREIGNPIREPLSSLRKRFGNLAPDAVLDLTDQQRKGFRESNQQQGERGRDLIMSLFKSSTKGPVLLVTHGNFMTTTIREMTGKSFSPWNCGMAELKVWPDGKAELVKGAYPEALAAELITSNQTTFLSDPWYFKFLPYPDPRPDAVDLLNREFRNLIGGQRSSWNRKRSTPAQLVEAGSGKLFLQGEKNPAAVVSPRFPLKSGMKYRLRVTASGNGSGTVRLTKSPWQKEIKLSPENKEYELEFSVTGKISPFYEIQLEAAPGSKMTVSGLTFSPVQ
;
A
#
# COMPACT_ATOMS: atom_id res chain seq x y z
N MET A 1 -59.63 -16.28 15.04
CA MET A 1 -58.27 -16.68 15.46
C MET A 1 -57.38 -17.13 14.28
N LYS A 2 -57.73 -18.16 13.48
CA LYS A 2 -56.86 -18.66 12.37
C LYS A 2 -56.35 -17.59 11.38
N LYS A 3 -57.17 -16.60 11.00
CA LYS A 3 -56.74 -15.51 10.08
C LYS A 3 -55.66 -14.61 10.66
N ILE A 4 -55.69 -14.33 11.97
CA ILE A 4 -54.69 -13.50 12.66
C ILE A 4 -53.36 -14.24 12.72
N THR A 5 -53.38 -15.54 13.01
CA THR A 5 -52.17 -16.38 13.04
C THR A 5 -51.47 -16.41 11.69
N ILE A 6 -52.22 -16.57 10.59
CA ILE A 6 -51.65 -16.58 9.22
C ILE A 6 -50.99 -15.24 8.89
N VAL A 7 -51.65 -14.12 9.22
CA VAL A 7 -51.10 -12.78 8.99
C VAL A 7 -49.82 -12.55 9.79
N LEU A 8 -49.79 -12.96 11.06
CA LEU A 8 -48.59 -12.84 11.90
C LEU A 8 -47.43 -13.70 11.37
N SER A 9 -47.69 -14.94 10.98
CA SER A 9 -46.65 -15.83 10.43
C SER A 9 -46.07 -15.29 9.12
N LEU A 10 -46.90 -14.71 8.24
CA LEU A 10 -46.45 -14.07 7.00
C LEU A 10 -45.62 -12.81 7.28
N LEU A 11 -46.05 -11.97 8.23
CA LEU A 11 -45.28 -10.79 8.66
C LEU A 11 -43.92 -11.19 9.25
N THR A 12 -43.88 -12.20 10.11
CA THR A 12 -42.62 -12.71 10.68
C THR A 12 -41.71 -13.28 9.60
N ALA A 13 -42.25 -14.06 8.65
CA ALA A 13 -41.46 -14.60 7.54
C ALA A 13 -40.92 -13.48 6.64
N MET A 14 -41.71 -12.43 6.36
CA MET A 14 -41.26 -11.26 5.61
C MET A 14 -40.18 -10.46 6.35
N LEU A 15 -40.31 -10.28 7.67
CA LEU A 15 -39.28 -9.62 8.49
C LEU A 15 -37.98 -10.44 8.53
N LEU A 16 -38.07 -11.76 8.68
CA LEU A 16 -36.90 -12.64 8.66
C LEU A 16 -36.22 -12.64 7.28
N ALA A 17 -37.01 -12.71 6.20
CA ALA A 17 -36.47 -12.63 4.84
C ALA A 17 -35.82 -11.26 4.55
N ALA A 18 -36.37 -10.18 5.11
CA ALA A 18 -35.78 -8.85 5.00
C ALA A 18 -34.48 -8.71 5.82
N GLN A 19 -34.35 -9.40 6.95
CA GLN A 19 -33.12 -9.41 7.76
C GLN A 19 -31.95 -10.17 7.11
N GLU A 20 -32.24 -11.15 6.28
CA GLU A 20 -31.23 -11.96 5.58
C GLU A 20 -30.63 -11.25 4.35
N GLN A 21 -31.23 -10.15 3.88
CA GLN A 21 -30.78 -9.50 2.66
C GLN A 21 -29.43 -8.80 2.90
N THR A 22 -28.35 -9.41 2.41
CA THR A 22 -27.03 -8.80 2.41
C THR A 22 -26.66 -8.29 1.03
N ILE A 23 -25.82 -7.25 1.00
CA ILE A 23 -25.15 -6.82 -0.22
C ILE A 23 -23.65 -7.06 -0.08
N ILE A 24 -23.03 -7.47 -1.18
CA ILE A 24 -21.58 -7.53 -1.31
C ILE A 24 -21.11 -6.21 -1.87
N VAL A 25 -20.29 -5.49 -1.13
CA VAL A 25 -19.66 -4.24 -1.56
C VAL A 25 -18.17 -4.49 -1.73
N ARG A 26 -17.69 -4.43 -2.97
CA ARG A 26 -16.27 -4.49 -3.25
C ARG A 26 -15.74 -3.10 -3.53
N MET A 27 -14.70 -2.70 -2.82
CA MET A 27 -14.03 -1.42 -2.98
C MET A 27 -12.70 -1.64 -3.69
N VAL A 28 -12.36 -0.76 -4.63
CA VAL A 28 -11.10 -0.74 -5.39
C VAL A 28 -10.46 0.62 -5.18
N ARG A 29 -9.20 0.67 -4.74
CA ARG A 29 -8.41 1.92 -4.77
C ARG A 29 -8.04 2.23 -6.21
N HIS A 30 -8.03 3.50 -6.60
CA HIS A 30 -7.48 3.91 -7.90
C HIS A 30 -6.06 3.37 -8.15
N GLY A 31 -5.71 3.21 -9.43
CA GLY A 31 -4.34 2.89 -9.87
C GLY A 31 -3.34 3.98 -9.49
N GLN A 32 -2.05 3.74 -9.71
CA GLN A 32 -1.01 4.70 -9.39
C GLN A 32 -1.27 6.06 -10.10
N PRO A 33 -1.45 7.15 -9.34
CA PRO A 33 -1.70 8.46 -9.93
C PRO A 33 -0.43 9.03 -10.56
N GLY A 34 -0.62 9.84 -11.60
CA GLY A 34 0.39 10.52 -12.41
C GLY A 34 1.20 11.58 -11.67
N ILE A 35 1.84 11.24 -10.56
CA ILE A 35 2.70 12.16 -9.81
C ILE A 35 4.10 12.13 -10.44
N GLN A 36 4.58 13.27 -10.95
CA GLN A 36 5.98 13.42 -11.36
C GLN A 36 6.85 13.89 -10.18
N GLY A 37 7.95 13.18 -9.91
CA GLY A 37 9.00 13.57 -8.95
C GLY A 37 8.88 12.99 -7.54
N THR A 38 10.03 12.69 -6.93
CA THR A 38 10.17 12.19 -5.54
C THR A 38 10.27 13.29 -4.49
N ASP A 39 10.38 14.56 -4.91
CA ASP A 39 10.63 15.69 -4.03
C ASP A 39 9.33 16.39 -3.70
N PHE A 40 8.76 15.97 -2.59
CA PHE A 40 7.46 16.42 -2.11
C PHE A 40 7.60 17.73 -1.34
N THR A 41 7.26 18.86 -1.96
CA THR A 41 6.90 20.05 -1.17
C THR A 41 5.39 20.05 -0.87
N PRO A 42 4.94 20.63 0.26
CA PRO A 42 3.51 20.88 0.48
C PRO A 42 2.81 21.64 -0.65
N ALA A 43 3.55 22.44 -1.44
CA ALA A 43 3.03 23.12 -2.63
C ALA A 43 2.74 22.14 -3.79
N ASP A 44 3.54 21.07 -3.92
CA ASP A 44 3.30 20.06 -4.94
C ASP A 44 2.03 19.25 -4.68
N LYS A 45 1.57 19.09 -3.43
CA LYS A 45 0.26 18.47 -3.11
C LYS A 45 -0.90 19.09 -3.87
N GLN A 46 -0.84 20.37 -4.20
CA GLN A 46 -1.91 21.05 -4.92
C GLN A 46 -1.93 20.71 -6.42
N LYS A 47 -0.79 20.26 -6.97
CA LYS A 47 -0.66 19.69 -8.32
C LYS A 47 -1.24 18.27 -8.41
N TRP A 48 -1.43 17.57 -7.30
CA TRP A 48 -1.97 16.19 -7.27
C TRP A 48 -3.44 16.10 -7.67
N ILE A 49 -4.12 17.25 -7.60
CA ILE A 49 -5.54 17.36 -7.86
C ILE A 49 -5.72 17.55 -9.37
N GLY A 50 -6.16 16.49 -10.05
CA GLY A 50 -6.36 16.49 -11.50
C GLY A 50 -5.20 15.89 -12.29
N LEU A 51 -4.46 14.95 -11.68
CA LEU A 51 -3.58 14.07 -12.43
C LEU A 51 -4.27 12.71 -12.49
N GLY A 52 -4.54 12.23 -13.71
CA GLY A 52 -5.00 10.87 -13.99
C GLY A 52 -3.98 9.81 -13.59
N LEU A 53 -3.98 8.67 -14.27
CA LEU A 53 -3.10 7.54 -13.97
C LEU A 53 -1.74 7.63 -14.68
N THR A 54 -0.70 7.07 -14.06
CA THR A 54 0.55 6.73 -14.77
C THR A 54 0.32 5.57 -15.74
N PRO A 55 1.26 5.29 -16.66
CA PRO A 55 1.23 4.03 -17.43
C PRO A 55 1.14 2.78 -16.52
N LEU A 56 1.84 2.76 -15.38
CA LEU A 56 1.73 1.69 -14.39
C LEU A 56 0.33 1.63 -13.78
N GLY A 57 -0.25 2.78 -13.43
CA GLY A 57 -1.62 2.87 -12.89
C GLY A 57 -2.68 2.35 -13.85
N ARG A 58 -2.55 2.62 -15.14
CA ARG A 58 -3.43 2.05 -16.17
C ARG A 58 -3.28 0.53 -16.25
N ARG A 59 -2.03 0.04 -16.28
CA ARG A 59 -1.76 -1.41 -16.28
C ARG A 59 -2.34 -2.12 -15.05
N GLN A 60 -2.21 -1.50 -13.87
CA GLN A 60 -2.85 -1.98 -12.63
C GLN A 60 -4.36 -2.09 -12.81
N ALA A 61 -5.02 -1.02 -13.29
CA ALA A 61 -6.46 -1.01 -13.51
C ALA A 61 -6.92 -2.09 -14.52
N GLU A 62 -6.16 -2.30 -15.60
CA GLU A 62 -6.46 -3.36 -16.57
C GLU A 62 -6.36 -4.77 -15.97
N VAL A 63 -5.30 -5.03 -15.18
CA VAL A 63 -5.12 -6.34 -14.54
C VAL A 63 -6.23 -6.59 -13.54
N THR A 64 -6.61 -5.58 -12.74
CA THR A 64 -7.76 -5.66 -11.85
C THR A 64 -9.06 -5.91 -12.62
N GLY A 65 -9.30 -5.22 -13.73
CA GLY A 65 -10.47 -5.45 -14.58
C GLY A 65 -10.53 -6.88 -15.13
N ARG A 66 -9.40 -7.42 -15.59
CA ARG A 66 -9.29 -8.82 -16.07
C ARG A 66 -9.54 -9.83 -14.94
N PHE A 67 -9.03 -9.56 -13.74
CA PHE A 67 -9.29 -10.38 -12.56
C PHE A 67 -10.79 -10.41 -12.22
N LEU A 68 -11.43 -9.23 -12.13
CA LEU A 68 -12.86 -9.11 -11.84
C LEU A 68 -13.72 -9.81 -12.92
N LYS A 69 -13.31 -9.74 -14.18
CA LYS A 69 -13.98 -10.47 -15.28
C LYS A 69 -13.88 -11.98 -15.09
N LYS A 70 -12.70 -12.48 -14.70
CA LYS A 70 -12.45 -13.91 -14.47
C LYS A 70 -13.28 -14.49 -13.33
N GLU A 71 -13.52 -13.70 -12.28
CA GLU A 71 -14.40 -14.11 -11.17
C GLU A 71 -15.87 -14.29 -11.58
N GLY A 72 -16.28 -13.74 -12.74
CA GLY A 72 -17.63 -13.93 -13.29
C GLY A 72 -18.75 -13.23 -12.52
N ILE A 73 -18.41 -12.33 -11.59
CA ILE A 73 -19.38 -11.61 -10.76
C ILE A 73 -20.25 -10.71 -11.64
N GLN A 74 -21.57 -10.86 -11.53
CA GLN A 74 -22.54 -9.98 -12.16
C GLN A 74 -22.78 -8.75 -11.28
N TRP A 75 -21.97 -7.71 -11.50
CA TRP A 75 -22.12 -6.44 -10.79
C TRP A 75 -23.47 -5.79 -11.11
N GLU A 76 -24.25 -5.49 -10.07
CA GLU A 76 -25.48 -4.73 -10.22
C GLU A 76 -25.15 -3.25 -10.49
N LYS A 77 -24.18 -2.71 -9.75
CA LYS A 77 -23.75 -1.31 -9.87
C LYS A 77 -22.23 -1.21 -9.84
N ILE A 78 -21.70 -0.31 -10.66
CA ILE A 78 -20.31 0.15 -10.59
C ILE A 78 -20.34 1.66 -10.38
N ILE A 79 -19.74 2.12 -9.29
CA ILE A 79 -19.83 3.50 -8.84
C ILE A 79 -18.41 4.00 -8.59
N ALA A 80 -18.06 5.16 -9.12
CA ALA A 80 -16.72 5.72 -9.00
C ALA A 80 -16.71 7.09 -8.35
N SER A 81 -15.60 7.41 -7.67
CA SER A 81 -15.30 8.78 -7.29
C SER A 81 -15.10 9.64 -8.55
N PRO A 82 -15.63 10.87 -8.57
CA PRO A 82 -15.46 11.81 -9.70
C PRO A 82 -14.05 12.42 -9.78
N GLN A 83 -13.14 12.04 -8.88
CA GLN A 83 -11.74 12.42 -9.01
C GLN A 83 -11.08 11.60 -10.13
N GLU A 84 -10.44 12.30 -11.05
CA GLU A 84 -9.91 11.78 -12.32
C GLU A 84 -9.24 10.40 -12.24
N ARG A 85 -8.26 10.20 -11.36
CA ARG A 85 -7.57 8.91 -11.18
C ARG A 85 -8.52 7.74 -10.86
N ALA A 86 -9.58 7.98 -10.09
CA ALA A 86 -10.57 6.96 -9.75
C ALA A 86 -11.55 6.74 -10.91
N SER A 87 -11.98 7.82 -11.58
CA SER A 87 -12.83 7.73 -12.78
C SER A 87 -12.12 7.01 -13.93
N GLU A 88 -10.84 7.30 -14.18
CA GLU A 88 -10.02 6.61 -15.19
C GLU A 88 -9.81 5.13 -14.84
N THR A 89 -9.60 4.82 -13.55
CA THR A 89 -9.54 3.42 -13.08
C THR A 89 -10.86 2.70 -13.37
N ALA A 90 -12.00 3.33 -13.07
CA ALA A 90 -13.31 2.77 -13.29
C ALA A 90 -13.62 2.58 -14.78
N ASP A 91 -13.23 3.54 -15.63
CA ASP A 91 -13.41 3.48 -17.08
C ASP A 91 -12.68 2.28 -17.68
N ILE A 92 -11.41 2.08 -17.32
CA ILE A 92 -10.61 0.93 -17.77
C ILE A 92 -11.24 -0.40 -17.32
N ILE A 93 -11.63 -0.50 -16.05
CA ILE A 93 -12.26 -1.71 -15.50
C ILE A 93 -13.59 -1.99 -16.24
N CYS A 94 -14.42 -0.97 -16.42
CA CYS A 94 -15.73 -1.09 -17.07
C CYS A 94 -15.61 -1.50 -18.55
N GLY A 95 -14.64 -0.96 -19.27
CA GLY A 95 -14.35 -1.37 -20.65
C GLY A 95 -14.02 -2.87 -20.76
N ILE A 96 -13.28 -3.42 -19.78
CA ILE A 96 -12.96 -4.86 -19.75
C ILE A 96 -14.19 -5.71 -19.39
N LEU A 97 -15.01 -5.23 -18.44
CA LEU A 97 -16.23 -5.89 -17.99
C LEU A 97 -17.38 -5.77 -19.00
N GLY A 98 -17.31 -4.87 -19.97
CA GLY A 98 -18.44 -4.54 -20.86
C GLY A 98 -19.60 -3.91 -20.10
N LYS A 99 -19.30 -3.03 -19.14
CA LYS A 99 -20.26 -2.35 -18.26
C LYS A 99 -20.06 -0.83 -18.32
N THR A 100 -20.95 -0.09 -17.69
CA THR A 100 -20.81 1.35 -17.45
C THR A 100 -20.71 1.62 -15.94
N PHE A 101 -20.22 2.80 -15.57
CA PHE A 101 -20.19 3.25 -14.18
C PHE A 101 -20.88 4.61 -14.00
N THR A 102 -21.34 4.89 -12.78
CA THR A 102 -21.87 6.21 -12.38
C THR A 102 -20.91 6.91 -11.42
N LEU A 103 -21.12 8.21 -11.20
CA LEU A 103 -20.30 9.01 -10.30
C LEU A 103 -20.98 9.20 -8.95
N GLU A 104 -20.20 9.14 -7.88
CA GLU A 104 -20.66 9.41 -6.52
C GLU A 104 -19.67 10.34 -5.80
N PRO A 105 -20.04 11.62 -5.60
CA PRO A 105 -19.21 12.59 -4.88
C PRO A 105 -18.82 12.14 -3.47
N ARG A 106 -19.66 11.34 -2.79
CA ARG A 106 -19.35 10.74 -1.48
C ARG A 106 -18.29 9.64 -1.55
N LEU A 107 -17.68 9.35 -2.70
CA LEU A 107 -16.49 8.50 -2.80
C LEU A 107 -15.18 9.33 -2.86
N ARG A 108 -15.22 10.66 -2.76
CA ARG A 108 -14.00 11.50 -2.85
C ARG A 108 -12.98 11.26 -1.73
N GLU A 109 -11.71 11.53 -2.05
CA GLU A 109 -10.63 11.59 -1.07
C GLU A 109 -10.76 12.82 -0.15
N ILE A 110 -10.27 12.67 1.08
CA ILE A 110 -10.25 13.71 2.11
C ILE A 110 -9.48 14.96 1.64
N GLY A 111 -10.10 16.14 1.76
CA GLY A 111 -9.48 17.43 1.43
C GLY A 111 -9.18 17.67 -0.06
N ASN A 112 -9.51 16.71 -0.94
CA ASN A 112 -9.25 16.86 -2.37
C ASN A 112 -10.52 17.38 -3.08
N PRO A 113 -10.48 18.56 -3.72
CA PRO A 113 -11.62 19.11 -4.43
C PRO A 113 -11.96 18.29 -5.68
N ILE A 114 -13.25 18.32 -6.06
CA ILE A 114 -13.72 17.81 -7.35
C ILE A 114 -13.76 18.99 -8.31
N ARG A 115 -12.76 19.06 -9.19
CA ARG A 115 -12.58 20.19 -10.11
C ARG A 115 -13.26 19.99 -11.46
N GLU A 116 -13.27 18.76 -11.95
CA GLU A 116 -13.77 18.51 -13.31
C GLU A 116 -15.30 18.51 -13.37
N PRO A 117 -15.89 19.26 -14.30
CA PRO A 117 -17.32 19.18 -14.55
C PRO A 117 -17.67 17.85 -15.25
N LEU A 118 -18.91 17.41 -15.10
CA LEU A 118 -19.42 16.19 -15.73
C LEU A 118 -19.20 16.15 -17.24
N SER A 119 -19.34 17.28 -17.93
CA SER A 119 -19.11 17.40 -19.37
C SER A 119 -17.66 17.10 -19.78
N SER A 120 -16.68 17.44 -18.93
CA SER A 120 -15.27 17.07 -19.15
C SER A 120 -15.09 15.57 -18.98
N LEU A 121 -15.60 15.01 -17.88
CA LEU A 121 -15.50 13.57 -17.59
C LEU A 121 -16.13 12.71 -18.69
N ARG A 122 -17.31 13.11 -19.21
CA ARG A 122 -17.99 12.41 -20.33
C ARG A 122 -17.19 12.39 -21.62
N LYS A 123 -16.42 13.43 -21.93
CA LYS A 123 -15.57 13.47 -23.12
C LYS A 123 -14.37 12.52 -23.01
N ARG A 124 -13.95 12.22 -21.78
CA ARG A 124 -12.72 11.47 -21.50
C ARG A 124 -12.95 10.00 -21.22
N PHE A 125 -14.07 9.66 -20.59
CA PHE A 125 -14.35 8.32 -20.10
C PHE A 125 -15.54 7.74 -20.85
N GLY A 126 -15.24 6.86 -21.81
CA GLY A 126 -16.23 6.29 -22.73
C GLY A 126 -17.23 5.36 -22.06
N ASN A 127 -16.90 4.80 -20.89
CA ASN A 127 -17.78 3.90 -20.13
C ASN A 127 -18.52 4.61 -18.99
N LEU A 128 -18.46 5.95 -18.91
CA LEU A 128 -19.29 6.72 -18.00
C LEU A 128 -20.76 6.62 -18.45
N ALA A 129 -21.65 6.23 -17.55
CA ALA A 129 -23.05 6.01 -17.88
C ALA A 129 -23.70 7.31 -18.43
N PRO A 130 -24.54 7.22 -19.48
CA PRO A 130 -25.13 8.39 -20.13
C PRO A 130 -26.09 9.17 -19.21
N ASP A 131 -26.68 8.49 -18.23
CA ASP A 131 -27.55 9.02 -17.18
C ASP A 131 -26.78 9.42 -15.91
N ALA A 132 -25.44 9.33 -15.90
CA ALA A 132 -24.65 9.74 -14.75
C ALA A 132 -24.88 11.23 -14.43
N VAL A 133 -25.18 11.50 -13.17
CA VAL A 133 -25.35 12.84 -12.60
C VAL A 133 -24.17 13.16 -11.70
N LEU A 134 -23.73 14.43 -11.70
CA LEU A 134 -22.69 14.92 -10.80
C LEU A 134 -23.16 16.21 -10.14
N ASP A 135 -23.94 16.06 -9.07
CA ASP A 135 -24.36 17.16 -8.23
C ASP A 135 -23.33 17.39 -7.12
N LEU A 136 -22.77 18.61 -7.06
CA LEU A 136 -21.67 18.93 -6.16
C LEU A 136 -22.00 20.15 -5.33
N THR A 137 -21.86 20.02 -4.02
CA THR A 137 -21.89 21.16 -3.10
C THR A 137 -20.66 22.05 -3.30
N ASP A 138 -20.77 23.32 -2.90
CA ASP A 138 -19.62 24.25 -2.91
C ASP A 138 -18.43 23.72 -2.09
N GLN A 139 -18.70 23.05 -0.98
CA GLN A 139 -17.68 22.43 -0.14
C GLN A 139 -16.91 21.32 -0.89
N GLN A 140 -17.61 20.51 -1.67
CA GLN A 140 -17.00 19.46 -2.48
C GLN A 140 -16.14 20.03 -3.61
N ARG A 141 -16.56 21.15 -4.22
CA ARG A 141 -15.78 21.87 -5.25
C ARG A 141 -14.53 22.54 -4.66
N LYS A 142 -14.62 23.04 -3.43
CA LYS A 142 -13.52 23.75 -2.74
C LYS A 142 -12.55 22.81 -2.02
N GLY A 143 -12.91 21.53 -1.83
CA GLY A 143 -12.03 20.55 -1.19
C GLY A 143 -12.07 20.62 0.33
N PHE A 144 -13.28 20.67 0.90
CA PHE A 144 -13.48 20.66 2.35
C PHE A 144 -12.73 19.50 3.02
N ARG A 145 -11.96 19.83 4.05
CA ARG A 145 -11.18 18.87 4.82
C ARG A 145 -12.01 18.37 6.00
N GLU A 146 -12.60 17.20 5.81
CA GLU A 146 -13.27 16.46 6.88
C GLU A 146 -12.23 15.76 7.79
N SER A 147 -12.65 15.26 8.95
CA SER A 147 -11.84 14.37 9.78
C SER A 147 -11.88 12.92 9.24
N ASN A 148 -10.96 12.06 9.69
CA ASN A 148 -11.02 10.63 9.35
C ASN A 148 -12.31 9.95 9.85
N GLN A 149 -12.89 10.42 10.96
CA GLN A 149 -14.17 9.92 11.46
C GLN A 149 -15.31 10.33 10.52
N GLN A 150 -15.38 11.61 10.16
CA GLN A 150 -16.40 12.13 9.24
C GLN A 150 -16.32 11.44 7.86
N GLN A 151 -15.11 11.13 7.37
CA GLN A 151 -14.96 10.36 6.13
C GLN A 151 -15.48 8.92 6.26
N GLY A 152 -15.26 8.29 7.43
CA GLY A 152 -15.81 6.97 7.74
C GLY A 152 -17.33 6.97 7.78
N GLU A 153 -17.93 7.90 8.53
CA GLU A 153 -19.38 8.12 8.63
C GLU A 153 -19.99 8.34 7.23
N ARG A 154 -19.38 9.20 6.42
CA ARG A 154 -19.78 9.42 5.02
C ARG A 154 -19.74 8.15 4.16
N GLY A 155 -18.72 7.31 4.35
CA GLY A 155 -18.61 6.04 3.65
C GLY A 155 -19.67 5.03 4.08
N ARG A 156 -19.94 4.94 5.38
CA ARG A 156 -21.05 4.16 5.95
C ARG A 156 -22.39 4.62 5.40
N ASP A 157 -22.68 5.92 5.42
CA ASP A 157 -23.94 6.49 4.91
C ASP A 157 -24.15 6.21 3.43
N LEU A 158 -23.08 6.29 2.63
CA LEU A 158 -23.12 5.89 1.22
C LEU A 158 -23.53 4.43 1.09
N ILE A 159 -22.84 3.51 1.76
CA ILE A 159 -23.12 2.09 1.67
C ILE A 159 -24.53 1.76 2.17
N MET A 160 -24.97 2.37 3.26
CA MET A 160 -26.34 2.19 3.78
C MET A 160 -27.41 2.74 2.84
N SER A 161 -27.10 3.78 2.06
CA SER A 161 -28.02 4.29 1.04
C SER A 161 -28.24 3.29 -0.12
N LEU A 162 -27.35 2.33 -0.33
CA LEU A 162 -27.52 1.30 -1.37
C LEU A 162 -28.75 0.42 -1.09
N PHE A 163 -29.02 0.09 0.17
CA PHE A 163 -30.24 -0.63 0.57
C PHE A 163 -31.51 0.16 0.26
N LYS A 164 -31.49 1.48 0.52
CA LYS A 164 -32.64 2.37 0.24
C LYS A 164 -32.98 2.44 -1.25
N SER A 165 -31.97 2.30 -2.12
CA SER A 165 -32.14 2.25 -3.57
C SER A 165 -32.56 0.89 -4.13
N SER A 166 -33.01 -0.03 -3.27
CA SER A 166 -33.41 -1.40 -3.64
C SER A 166 -32.31 -2.23 -4.32
N THR A 167 -31.04 -1.94 -4.06
CA THR A 167 -29.91 -2.74 -4.56
C THR A 167 -29.96 -4.13 -3.93
N LYS A 168 -29.90 -5.19 -4.75
CA LYS A 168 -29.99 -6.59 -4.29
C LYS A 168 -28.74 -7.42 -4.58
N GLY A 169 -27.88 -6.94 -5.45
CA GLY A 169 -26.70 -7.62 -5.96
C GLY A 169 -25.38 -6.93 -5.60
N PRO A 170 -24.26 -7.48 -6.08
CA PRO A 170 -22.94 -6.97 -5.78
C PRO A 170 -22.71 -5.56 -6.34
N VAL A 171 -22.04 -4.71 -5.56
CA VAL A 171 -21.67 -3.34 -5.94
C VAL A 171 -20.16 -3.19 -5.94
N LEU A 172 -19.62 -2.59 -7.00
CA LEU A 172 -18.22 -2.22 -7.12
C LEU A 172 -18.05 -0.71 -6.91
N LEU A 173 -17.24 -0.32 -5.92
CA LEU A 173 -16.91 1.07 -5.61
C LEU A 173 -15.44 1.36 -5.98
N VAL A 174 -15.19 2.29 -6.90
CA VAL A 174 -13.83 2.71 -7.27
C VAL A 174 -13.50 4.05 -6.62
N THR A 175 -12.51 4.06 -5.73
CA THR A 175 -12.30 5.14 -4.74
C THR A 175 -10.81 5.31 -4.36
N HIS A 176 -10.53 5.81 -3.16
CA HIS A 176 -9.21 6.22 -2.68
C HIS A 176 -8.79 5.49 -1.41
N GLY A 177 -7.50 5.58 -1.09
CA GLY A 177 -6.91 4.83 0.00
C GLY A 177 -7.49 5.21 1.35
N ASN A 178 -7.49 6.50 1.71
CA ASN A 178 -7.96 6.91 3.04
C ASN A 178 -9.46 6.66 3.18
N PHE A 179 -10.24 6.93 2.13
CA PHE A 179 -11.67 6.63 2.10
C PHE A 179 -11.97 5.15 2.39
N MET A 180 -11.28 4.21 1.75
CA MET A 180 -11.44 2.77 2.04
C MET A 180 -11.08 2.45 3.48
N THR A 181 -9.91 2.91 3.94
CA THR A 181 -9.43 2.66 5.30
C THR A 181 -10.41 3.16 6.36
N THR A 182 -10.89 4.40 6.24
CA THR A 182 -11.81 4.98 7.22
C THR A 182 -13.19 4.34 7.17
N THR A 183 -13.70 4.02 5.98
CA THR A 183 -15.01 3.37 5.82
C THR A 183 -15.01 1.95 6.39
N ILE A 184 -13.99 1.15 6.07
CA ILE A 184 -13.87 -0.22 6.59
C ILE A 184 -13.74 -0.20 8.11
N ARG A 185 -12.92 0.72 8.66
CA ARG A 185 -12.79 0.87 10.10
C ARG A 185 -14.10 1.28 10.76
N GLU A 186 -14.82 2.23 10.18
CA GLU A 186 -16.13 2.67 10.69
C GLU A 186 -17.14 1.51 10.71
N MET A 187 -17.23 0.75 9.63
CA MET A 187 -18.26 -0.29 9.50
C MET A 187 -17.93 -1.60 10.21
N THR A 188 -16.64 -1.91 10.40
CA THR A 188 -16.20 -3.24 10.87
C THR A 188 -15.32 -3.20 12.11
N GLY A 189 -14.85 -2.02 12.53
CA GLY A 189 -13.83 -1.86 13.57
C GLY A 189 -12.40 -2.29 13.16
N LYS A 190 -12.21 -2.86 11.96
CA LYS A 190 -10.91 -3.37 11.50
C LYS A 190 -10.09 -2.31 10.79
N SER A 191 -8.76 -2.38 10.94
CA SER A 191 -7.83 -1.57 10.17
C SER A 191 -7.53 -2.19 8.81
N PHE A 192 -7.39 -1.35 7.78
CA PHE A 192 -7.10 -1.79 6.42
C PHE A 192 -6.26 -0.74 5.69
N SER A 193 -5.30 -1.17 4.88
CA SER A 193 -4.46 -0.29 4.05
C SER A 193 -4.40 -0.83 2.62
N PRO A 194 -5.13 -0.22 1.66
CA PRO A 194 -5.12 -0.70 0.27
C PRO A 194 -3.87 -0.26 -0.47
N TRP A 195 -3.38 -1.08 -1.39
CA TRP A 195 -2.44 -0.67 -2.45
C TRP A 195 -3.18 -0.02 -3.62
N ASN A 196 -2.46 0.59 -4.56
CA ASN A 196 -3.06 1.03 -5.83
C ASN A 196 -3.71 -0.16 -6.56
N CYS A 197 -4.95 0.00 -6.99
CA CYS A 197 -5.80 -1.10 -7.49
C CYS A 197 -5.99 -2.29 -6.54
N GLY A 198 -5.58 -2.14 -5.27
CA GLY A 198 -5.88 -3.08 -4.20
C GLY A 198 -7.37 -3.02 -3.86
N MET A 199 -7.90 -4.19 -3.49
CA MET A 199 -9.34 -4.38 -3.28
C MET A 199 -9.67 -4.75 -1.83
N ALA A 200 -10.90 -4.48 -1.43
CA ALA A 200 -11.49 -5.00 -0.20
C ALA A 200 -12.94 -5.39 -0.47
N GLU A 201 -13.42 -6.43 0.20
CA GLU A 201 -14.80 -6.89 0.10
C GLU A 201 -15.48 -6.86 1.46
N LEU A 202 -16.63 -6.20 1.49
CA LEU A 202 -17.51 -6.12 2.64
C LEU A 202 -18.79 -6.89 2.34
N LYS A 203 -19.23 -7.69 3.30
CA LYS A 203 -20.62 -8.16 3.39
C LYS A 203 -21.35 -7.23 4.35
N VAL A 204 -22.44 -6.64 3.90
CA VAL A 204 -23.18 -5.62 4.67
C VAL A 204 -24.63 -6.05 4.83
N TRP A 205 -25.19 -5.80 6.01
CA TRP A 205 -26.58 -6.07 6.36
C TRP A 205 -27.41 -4.78 6.44
N PRO A 206 -28.75 -4.84 6.34
CA PRO A 206 -29.61 -3.66 6.31
C PRO A 206 -29.60 -2.86 7.63
N ASP A 207 -29.26 -3.51 8.74
CA ASP A 207 -29.11 -2.90 10.07
C ASP A 207 -27.79 -2.13 10.26
N GLY A 208 -26.90 -2.18 9.26
CA GLY A 208 -25.60 -1.51 9.27
C GLY A 208 -24.47 -2.36 9.82
N LYS A 209 -24.72 -3.60 10.26
CA LYS A 209 -23.65 -4.55 10.52
C LYS A 209 -22.86 -4.77 9.23
N ALA A 210 -21.54 -4.92 9.35
CA ALA A 210 -20.68 -5.25 8.24
C ALA A 210 -19.55 -6.18 8.65
N GLU A 211 -19.09 -6.98 7.68
CA GLU A 211 -17.98 -7.89 7.81
C GLU A 211 -16.99 -7.65 6.68
N LEU A 212 -15.71 -7.44 7.03
CA LEU A 212 -14.62 -7.50 6.05
C LEU A 212 -14.34 -8.97 5.72
N VAL A 213 -14.88 -9.41 4.57
CA VAL A 213 -14.76 -10.77 4.05
C VAL A 213 -13.34 -11.02 3.57
N LYS A 214 -12.78 -10.06 2.82
CA LYS A 214 -11.45 -10.17 2.24
C LYS A 214 -10.81 -8.82 2.02
N GLY A 215 -9.51 -8.72 2.31
CA GLY A 215 -8.70 -7.52 2.11
C GLY A 215 -7.51 -7.76 1.18
N ALA A 216 -7.07 -6.70 0.52
CA ALA A 216 -5.86 -6.54 -0.29
C ALA A 216 -5.78 -7.37 -1.58
N TYR A 217 -6.45 -8.52 -1.70
CA TYR A 217 -6.47 -9.39 -2.90
C TYR A 217 -5.08 -9.47 -3.59
N PRO A 218 -4.04 -9.96 -2.89
CA PRO A 218 -2.68 -10.01 -3.45
C PRO A 218 -2.61 -10.79 -4.76
N GLU A 219 -3.46 -11.79 -4.96
CA GLU A 219 -3.54 -12.56 -6.20
C GLU A 219 -4.13 -11.79 -7.40
N ALA A 220 -4.75 -10.63 -7.17
CA ALA A 220 -5.31 -9.80 -8.24
C ALA A 220 -4.26 -8.96 -8.95
N LEU A 221 -3.05 -8.79 -8.37
CA LEU A 221 -1.96 -8.01 -8.94
C LEU A 221 -0.66 -8.80 -8.86
N ALA A 222 0.09 -8.85 -9.96
CA ALA A 222 1.45 -9.37 -9.92
C ALA A 222 2.33 -8.50 -9.00
N ALA A 223 3.34 -9.10 -8.35
CA ALA A 223 4.11 -8.42 -7.29
C ALA A 223 4.75 -7.11 -7.75
N GLU A 224 5.20 -7.03 -9.00
CA GLU A 224 5.78 -5.84 -9.62
C GLU A 224 4.77 -4.70 -9.85
N LEU A 225 3.47 -5.02 -9.81
CA LEU A 225 2.39 -4.06 -9.93
C LEU A 225 1.91 -3.57 -8.56
N ILE A 226 2.40 -4.10 -7.45
CA ILE A 226 1.96 -3.69 -6.11
C ILE A 226 2.72 -2.43 -5.68
N THR A 227 2.01 -1.31 -5.58
CA THR A 227 2.55 -0.01 -5.14
C THR A 227 1.60 0.72 -4.20
N SER A 228 2.12 1.66 -3.40
CA SER A 228 1.32 2.66 -2.68
C SER A 228 1.79 4.07 -3.01
N ASN A 229 1.05 4.77 -3.88
CA ASN A 229 1.20 6.18 -4.31
C ASN A 229 2.61 6.71 -4.66
N GLN A 230 3.69 5.91 -4.54
CA GLN A 230 5.09 6.20 -4.87
C GLN A 230 6.05 5.09 -4.39
N THR A 231 5.70 4.32 -3.35
CA THR A 231 6.53 3.21 -2.87
C THR A 231 6.15 1.92 -3.56
N THR A 232 7.13 1.26 -4.19
CA THR A 232 7.00 -0.15 -4.56
C THR A 232 6.83 -1.00 -3.31
N PHE A 233 6.11 -2.12 -3.41
CA PHE A 233 5.88 -3.10 -2.34
C PHE A 233 7.11 -3.37 -1.46
N LEU A 234 8.29 -3.50 -2.08
CA LEU A 234 9.55 -3.79 -1.39
C LEU A 234 10.11 -2.63 -0.55
N SER A 235 9.57 -1.42 -0.68
CA SER A 235 10.09 -0.20 -0.05
C SER A 235 9.19 0.39 1.04
N ASP A 236 8.01 -0.19 1.31
CA ASP A 236 7.06 0.35 2.30
C ASP A 236 7.24 -0.34 3.69
N PRO A 237 7.86 0.34 4.67
CA PRO A 237 8.11 -0.24 5.99
C PRO A 237 6.83 -0.45 6.82
N TRP A 238 5.69 0.10 6.41
CA TRP A 238 4.41 -0.16 7.09
C TRP A 238 3.86 -1.56 6.79
N TYR A 239 4.34 -2.21 5.72
CA TYR A 239 3.84 -3.50 5.28
C TYR A 239 4.06 -4.64 6.30
N PHE A 240 5.25 -4.72 6.90
CA PHE A 240 5.57 -5.78 7.88
C PHE A 240 4.75 -5.71 9.17
N LYS A 241 4.05 -4.59 9.44
CA LYS A 241 3.21 -4.43 10.63
C LYS A 241 1.76 -4.86 10.44
N PHE A 242 1.29 -5.02 9.21
CA PHE A 242 -0.14 -5.19 8.92
C PHE A 242 -0.49 -6.43 8.10
N LEU A 243 0.42 -7.42 8.00
CA LEU A 243 0.02 -8.76 7.58
C LEU A 243 -1.03 -9.29 8.58
N PRO A 244 -2.26 -9.61 8.13
CA PRO A 244 -3.30 -10.14 9.00
C PRO A 244 -3.10 -11.63 9.33
N TYR A 245 -1.88 -12.16 9.22
CA TYR A 245 -1.55 -13.53 9.60
C TYR A 245 -0.34 -13.52 10.54
N PRO A 246 -0.45 -14.15 11.73
CA PRO A 246 0.75 -14.58 12.42
C PRO A 246 1.36 -15.68 11.55
N ASP A 247 2.57 -15.43 11.07
CA ASP A 247 3.41 -16.40 10.34
C ASP A 247 3.06 -16.59 8.84
N PRO A 248 3.72 -15.87 7.90
CA PRO A 248 3.86 -16.39 6.56
C PRO A 248 4.75 -17.63 6.66
N ARG A 249 4.18 -18.81 6.47
CA ARG A 249 4.97 -20.03 6.27
C ARG A 249 6.10 -19.69 5.26
N PRO A 250 7.35 -20.10 5.54
CA PRO A 250 8.51 -19.81 4.67
C PRO A 250 8.30 -20.21 3.20
N ASP A 251 7.38 -21.15 2.96
CA ASP A 251 7.03 -21.66 1.64
C ASP A 251 6.34 -20.64 0.72
N ALA A 252 5.66 -19.59 1.21
CA ALA A 252 4.94 -18.66 0.33
C ALA A 252 5.88 -17.76 -0.49
N VAL A 253 7.00 -17.33 0.11
CA VAL A 253 8.05 -16.55 -0.56
C VAL A 253 8.84 -17.45 -1.52
N ASP A 254 9.09 -18.70 -1.12
CA ASP A 254 9.77 -19.69 -1.96
C ASP A 254 8.90 -20.15 -3.14
N LEU A 255 7.58 -20.27 -2.97
CA LEU A 255 6.64 -20.62 -4.03
C LEU A 255 6.58 -19.50 -5.09
N LEU A 256 6.52 -18.24 -4.67
CA LEU A 256 6.57 -17.07 -5.56
C LEU A 256 7.91 -17.00 -6.31
N ASN A 257 9.02 -17.27 -5.64
CA ASN A 257 10.34 -17.32 -6.27
C ASN A 257 10.52 -18.51 -7.23
N ARG A 258 9.88 -19.66 -6.95
CA ARG A 258 9.95 -20.87 -7.78
C ARG A 258 9.15 -20.74 -9.06
N GLU A 259 7.92 -20.23 -8.96
CA GLU A 259 7.06 -19.93 -10.12
C GLU A 259 7.71 -18.88 -11.04
N PHE A 260 8.35 -17.85 -10.45
CA PHE A 260 9.07 -16.83 -11.21
C PHE A 260 10.25 -17.41 -11.98
N ARG A 261 11.04 -18.33 -11.40
CA ARG A 261 12.17 -18.99 -12.11
C ARG A 261 11.71 -19.92 -13.23
N ASN A 262 10.54 -20.55 -13.10
CA ASN A 262 9.99 -21.43 -14.12
C ASN A 262 9.39 -20.66 -15.31
N LEU A 263 8.94 -19.43 -15.11
CA LEU A 263 8.38 -18.58 -16.17
C LEU A 263 9.43 -18.02 -17.15
N ILE A 264 10.70 -17.96 -16.76
CA ILE A 264 11.81 -17.42 -17.57
C ILE A 264 12.61 -18.50 -18.31
N GLY A 265 11.93 -19.59 -18.71
CA GLY A 265 12.54 -20.75 -19.37
C GLY A 265 13.58 -20.42 -20.46
N GLY A 266 14.84 -20.77 -20.13
CA GLY A 266 15.79 -21.42 -21.03
C GLY A 266 16.18 -20.73 -22.35
N GLN A 267 17.28 -19.96 -22.32
CA GLN A 267 18.28 -20.03 -23.38
C GLN A 267 19.68 -20.15 -22.78
N ARG A 268 20.33 -21.29 -23.06
CA ARG A 268 21.77 -21.47 -22.88
C ARG A 268 22.47 -20.81 -24.08
N SER A 269 23.27 -19.79 -23.84
CA SER A 269 24.41 -19.48 -24.70
C SER A 269 25.65 -19.21 -23.83
N SER A 270 26.74 -19.83 -24.26
CA SER A 270 28.03 -19.89 -23.60
C SER A 270 28.75 -18.55 -23.62
N TRP A 271 28.98 -17.97 -22.44
CA TRP A 271 30.01 -16.95 -22.25
C TRP A 271 30.87 -17.32 -21.04
N ASN A 272 32.11 -17.66 -21.34
CA ASN A 272 33.17 -17.88 -20.35
C ASN A 272 33.51 -16.54 -19.69
N ARG A 273 33.08 -16.35 -18.44
CA ARG A 273 33.69 -15.38 -17.51
C ARG A 273 34.07 -16.12 -16.24
N LYS A 274 35.36 -16.09 -15.90
CA LYS A 274 35.87 -16.43 -14.57
C LYS A 274 35.06 -15.62 -13.56
N ARG A 275 34.22 -16.30 -12.77
CA ARG A 275 33.47 -15.68 -11.66
C ARG A 275 34.44 -15.43 -10.51
N SER A 276 34.64 -14.16 -10.15
CA SER A 276 34.90 -13.79 -8.77
C SER A 276 33.60 -13.97 -7.98
N THR A 277 33.68 -14.63 -6.83
CA THR A 277 32.55 -14.84 -5.91
C THR A 277 32.18 -13.51 -5.23
N PRO A 278 30.89 -13.12 -5.19
CA PRO A 278 30.43 -11.99 -4.39
C PRO A 278 30.53 -12.32 -2.90
N ALA A 279 30.74 -11.29 -2.06
CA ALA A 279 30.67 -11.40 -0.61
C ALA A 279 29.35 -12.06 -0.18
N GLN A 280 29.44 -13.12 0.63
CA GLN A 280 28.26 -13.80 1.17
C GLN A 280 27.79 -13.09 2.44
N LEU A 281 26.55 -12.57 2.40
CA LEU A 281 25.83 -12.16 3.60
C LEU A 281 25.17 -13.42 4.18
N VAL A 282 25.62 -13.87 5.35
CA VAL A 282 24.94 -14.95 6.10
C VAL A 282 24.19 -14.30 7.26
N GLU A 283 22.87 -14.16 7.11
CA GLU A 283 22.01 -13.68 8.17
C GLU A 283 21.73 -14.84 9.14
N ALA A 284 22.44 -14.87 10.27
CA ALA A 284 22.10 -15.70 11.42
C ALA A 284 21.27 -14.84 12.39
N GLY A 285 20.16 -15.37 12.92
CA GLY A 285 19.15 -14.69 13.75
C GLY A 285 19.60 -14.09 15.09
N SER A 286 20.84 -13.62 15.20
CA SER A 286 21.45 -13.05 16.41
C SER A 286 22.06 -11.64 16.20
N GLY A 287 21.74 -10.91 15.12
CA GLY A 287 22.23 -9.55 14.89
C GLY A 287 23.75 -9.42 14.61
N LYS A 288 24.35 -10.44 13.98
CA LYS A 288 25.77 -10.47 13.61
C LYS A 288 25.93 -10.28 12.09
N LEU A 289 26.84 -9.39 11.67
CA LEU A 289 27.20 -9.14 10.28
C LEU A 289 28.63 -9.63 10.02
N PHE A 290 28.78 -10.54 9.06
CA PHE A 290 30.09 -11.07 8.68
C PHE A 290 30.61 -10.33 7.44
N LEU A 291 31.81 -9.75 7.52
CA LEU A 291 32.47 -9.08 6.41
C LEU A 291 33.79 -9.80 6.08
N GLN A 292 33.88 -10.34 4.86
CA GLN A 292 35.11 -10.93 4.35
C GLN A 292 35.60 -10.12 3.16
N GLY A 293 36.70 -9.39 3.33
CA GLY A 293 37.28 -8.57 2.27
C GLY A 293 38.18 -9.40 1.35
N GLU A 294 37.70 -9.72 0.14
CA GLU A 294 38.58 -10.09 -0.98
C GLU A 294 38.78 -8.87 -1.89
N LYS A 295 40.04 -8.61 -2.29
CA LYS A 295 40.64 -7.57 -3.18
C LYS A 295 39.92 -6.23 -3.48
N ASN A 296 38.60 -6.17 -3.54
CA ASN A 296 37.73 -5.01 -3.30
C ASN A 296 36.27 -5.52 -3.35
N PRO A 297 35.51 -5.53 -2.23
CA PRO A 297 34.45 -4.52 -2.16
C PRO A 297 34.16 -4.01 -0.74
N ALA A 298 33.81 -2.73 -0.64
CA ALA A 298 33.03 -2.20 0.48
C ALA A 298 31.72 -2.99 0.59
N ALA A 299 31.37 -3.45 1.80
CA ALA A 299 30.09 -4.08 2.05
C ALA A 299 29.15 -3.02 2.63
N VAL A 300 28.32 -2.44 1.76
CA VAL A 300 27.29 -1.50 2.20
C VAL A 300 26.16 -2.30 2.83
N VAL A 301 26.01 -2.18 4.14
CA VAL A 301 24.87 -2.70 4.89
C VAL A 301 24.05 -1.48 5.27
N SER A 302 22.81 -1.32 4.77
CA SER A 302 22.04 -0.09 5.02
C SER A 302 20.88 -0.31 6.02
N PRO A 303 21.14 -0.68 7.29
CA PRO A 303 20.07 -0.80 8.27
C PRO A 303 19.50 0.59 8.58
N ARG A 304 18.18 0.75 8.40
CA ARG A 304 17.49 2.02 8.62
C ARG A 304 16.95 2.08 10.06
N PHE A 305 17.54 2.93 10.89
CA PHE A 305 17.10 3.14 12.28
C PHE A 305 16.28 4.43 12.42
N PRO A 306 15.08 4.38 13.05
CA PRO A 306 14.29 5.57 13.33
C PRO A 306 14.83 6.30 14.56
N LEU A 307 15.65 7.33 14.36
CA LEU A 307 16.14 8.18 15.45
C LEU A 307 15.17 9.37 15.69
N LYS A 308 15.27 10.06 16.83
CA LYS A 308 14.48 11.26 17.15
C LYS A 308 15.35 12.50 16.98
N SER A 309 14.84 13.52 16.29
CA SER A 309 15.50 14.81 16.20
C SER A 309 15.67 15.45 17.58
N GLY A 310 16.79 16.13 17.80
CA GLY A 310 17.12 16.80 19.05
C GLY A 310 17.68 15.88 20.14
N MET A 311 17.84 14.58 19.86
CA MET A 311 18.45 13.63 20.79
C MET A 311 19.90 13.32 20.42
N LYS A 312 20.72 13.04 21.43
CA LYS A 312 22.04 12.44 21.29
C LYS A 312 21.89 10.92 21.30
N TYR A 313 22.64 10.26 20.43
CA TYR A 313 22.69 8.80 20.35
C TYR A 313 24.12 8.31 20.47
N ARG A 314 24.27 7.13 21.06
CA ARG A 314 25.50 6.37 21.11
C ARG A 314 25.33 5.15 20.23
N LEU A 315 26.16 5.05 19.19
CA LEU A 315 26.33 3.84 18.39
C LEU A 315 27.43 3.01 19.03
N ARG A 316 27.11 1.79 19.46
CA ARG A 316 28.12 0.79 19.83
C ARG A 316 28.31 -0.19 18.69
N VAL A 317 29.56 -0.49 18.38
CA VAL A 317 29.96 -1.47 17.38
C VAL A 317 30.96 -2.41 18.04
N THR A 318 30.67 -3.71 18.02
CA THR A 318 31.63 -4.73 18.44
C THR A 318 32.27 -5.32 17.20
N ALA A 319 33.55 -5.09 17.00
CA ALA A 319 34.30 -5.67 15.89
C ALA A 319 35.26 -6.73 16.39
N SER A 320 35.39 -7.83 15.65
CA SER A 320 36.36 -8.89 15.93
C SER A 320 36.98 -9.36 14.61
N GLY A 321 38.24 -9.77 14.63
CA GLY A 321 38.96 -10.16 13.43
C GLY A 321 40.43 -9.81 13.50
N ASN A 322 41.14 -10.09 12.40
CA ASN A 322 42.59 -9.87 12.30
C ASN A 322 42.95 -8.64 11.46
N GLY A 323 42.01 -7.75 11.19
CA GLY A 323 42.20 -6.63 10.27
C GLY A 323 41.54 -5.35 10.73
N SER A 324 41.86 -4.26 10.01
CA SER A 324 41.26 -2.95 10.21
C SER A 324 40.08 -2.71 9.28
N GLY A 325 39.25 -1.74 9.64
CA GLY A 325 38.08 -1.36 8.86
C GLY A 325 37.58 0.03 9.22
N THR A 326 36.43 0.40 8.68
CA THR A 326 35.82 1.71 8.86
C THR A 326 34.30 1.55 8.93
N VAL A 327 33.68 2.21 9.91
CA VAL A 327 32.23 2.37 10.01
C VAL A 327 31.92 3.83 9.67
N ARG A 328 31.20 4.08 8.59
CA ARG A 328 30.70 5.42 8.25
C ARG A 328 29.20 5.50 8.50
N LEU A 329 28.81 6.43 9.36
CA LEU A 329 27.42 6.85 9.50
C LEU A 329 27.16 8.00 8.54
N THR A 330 26.35 7.77 7.51
CA THR A 330 26.05 8.76 6.47
C THR A 330 24.59 9.21 6.54
N LYS A 331 24.38 10.53 6.49
CA LYS A 331 23.09 11.20 6.28
C LYS A 331 23.40 12.48 5.52
N SER A 332 23.21 12.51 4.20
CA SER A 332 23.52 13.69 3.38
C SER A 332 23.04 15.00 4.05
N PRO A 333 23.91 16.00 4.34
CA PRO A 333 25.34 16.11 4.04
C PRO A 333 26.31 15.70 5.18
N TRP A 334 25.82 15.17 6.29
CA TRP A 334 26.59 14.74 7.45
C TRP A 334 27.20 13.33 7.30
N GLN A 335 28.50 13.23 7.59
CA GLN A 335 29.22 11.96 7.68
C GLN A 335 30.04 11.92 8.97
N LYS A 336 29.93 10.83 9.73
CA LYS A 336 30.85 10.51 10.83
C LYS A 336 31.51 9.18 10.57
N GLU A 337 32.80 9.08 10.86
CA GLU A 337 33.63 7.91 10.60
C GLU A 337 34.27 7.38 11.88
N ILE A 338 34.28 6.06 12.05
CA ILE A 338 35.03 5.35 13.09
C ILE A 338 36.00 4.40 12.39
N LYS A 339 37.29 4.50 12.74
CA LYS A 339 38.30 3.53 12.30
C LYS A 339 38.32 2.35 13.26
N LEU A 340 38.16 1.14 12.73
CA LEU A 340 38.24 -0.12 13.46
C LEU A 340 39.67 -0.65 13.40
N SER A 341 40.24 -0.99 14.55
CA SER A 341 41.52 -1.68 14.74
C SER A 341 41.33 -3.09 15.34
N PRO A 342 42.29 -4.01 15.17
CA PRO A 342 42.22 -5.35 15.78
C PRO A 342 42.27 -5.33 17.32
N GLU A 343 42.84 -4.29 17.90
CA GLU A 343 43.14 -4.19 19.34
C GLU A 343 41.92 -3.82 20.19
N ASN A 344 40.95 -3.12 19.59
CA ASN A 344 39.72 -2.73 20.27
C ASN A 344 38.56 -3.62 19.83
N LYS A 345 37.91 -4.25 20.81
CA LYS A 345 36.74 -5.12 20.58
C LYS A 345 35.44 -4.33 20.51
N GLU A 346 35.40 -3.14 21.11
CA GLU A 346 34.22 -2.28 21.17
C GLU A 346 34.55 -0.84 20.79
N TYR A 347 33.66 -0.23 20.02
CA TYR A 347 33.75 1.14 19.55
C TYR A 347 32.47 1.87 19.88
N GLU A 348 32.60 3.09 20.39
CA GLU A 348 31.46 3.96 20.67
C GLU A 348 31.57 5.24 19.84
N LEU A 349 30.45 5.65 19.25
CA LEU A 349 30.32 6.94 18.59
C LEU A 349 29.09 7.66 19.08
N GLU A 350 29.30 8.80 19.72
CA GLU A 350 28.20 9.70 20.07
C GLU A 350 27.93 10.71 18.96
N PHE A 351 26.67 10.91 18.62
CA PHE A 351 26.25 11.88 17.62
C PHE A 351 24.88 12.49 17.94
N SER A 352 24.69 13.74 17.53
CA SER A 352 23.43 14.46 17.70
C SER A 352 22.63 14.40 16.40
N VAL A 353 21.33 14.11 16.51
CA VAL A 353 20.43 14.14 15.34
C VAL A 353 19.84 15.54 15.21
N THR A 354 20.32 16.31 14.25
CA THR A 354 19.78 17.63 13.92
C THR A 354 18.92 17.56 12.63
N GLY A 355 17.86 18.37 12.57
CA GLY A 355 16.99 18.55 11.39
C GLY A 355 15.55 18.02 11.54
N LYS A 356 14.60 18.67 10.84
CA LYS A 356 13.13 18.42 10.93
C LYS A 356 12.61 17.21 10.12
N ILE A 357 13.45 16.50 9.38
CA ILE A 357 13.03 15.45 8.42
C ILE A 357 13.50 14.06 8.88
N SER A 358 12.66 13.06 8.62
CA SER A 358 12.80 11.65 8.99
C SER A 358 14.25 11.16 8.98
N PRO A 359 14.84 10.82 10.15
CA PRO A 359 16.27 10.61 10.28
C PRO A 359 16.61 9.15 10.02
N PHE A 360 16.52 8.72 8.76
CA PHE A 360 17.18 7.50 8.35
C PHE A 360 18.67 7.80 8.17
N TYR A 361 19.50 7.05 8.90
CA TYR A 361 20.95 7.05 8.73
C TYR A 361 21.35 5.74 8.05
N GLU A 362 22.37 5.80 7.20
CA GLU A 362 22.97 4.64 6.54
C GLU A 362 24.34 4.33 7.15
N ILE A 363 24.63 3.06 7.41
CA ILE A 363 25.88 2.61 8.04
C ILE A 363 26.74 1.88 7.02
N GLN A 364 27.68 2.55 6.39
CA GLN A 364 28.61 1.87 5.47
C GLN A 364 29.73 1.19 6.28
N LEU A 365 29.99 -0.08 5.97
CA LEU A 365 31.06 -0.85 6.58
C LEU A 365 32.12 -1.17 5.51
N GLU A 366 33.34 -0.73 5.74
CA GLU A 366 34.46 -0.98 4.84
C GLU A 366 35.52 -1.79 5.59
N ALA A 367 35.88 -2.98 5.10
CA ALA A 367 37.03 -3.73 5.61
C ALA A 367 38.27 -3.37 4.77
N ALA A 368 39.44 -3.22 5.39
CA ALA A 368 40.67 -3.05 4.64
C ALA A 368 40.96 -4.29 3.76
N PRO A 369 41.62 -4.14 2.59
CA PRO A 369 41.92 -5.28 1.72
C PRO A 369 42.70 -6.38 2.46
N GLY A 370 42.23 -7.62 2.39
CA GLY A 370 42.85 -8.77 3.07
C GLY A 370 42.43 -8.95 4.53
N SER A 371 41.60 -8.06 5.08
CA SER A 371 41.05 -8.18 6.43
C SER A 371 39.85 -9.14 6.48
N LYS A 372 39.78 -9.95 7.54
CA LYS A 372 38.54 -10.62 7.95
C LYS A 372 38.01 -9.93 9.19
N MET A 373 36.80 -9.37 9.09
CA MET A 373 36.20 -8.60 10.17
C MET A 373 34.75 -9.01 10.37
N THR A 374 34.39 -9.37 11.60
CA THR A 374 33.00 -9.60 12.00
C THR A 374 32.55 -8.40 12.79
N VAL A 375 31.49 -7.75 12.32
CA VAL A 375 30.82 -6.63 13.00
C VAL A 375 29.57 -7.17 13.67
N SER A 376 29.43 -6.93 14.96
CA SER A 376 28.30 -7.39 15.76
C SER A 376 27.90 -6.32 16.76
N GLY A 377 26.76 -6.51 17.43
CA GLY A 377 26.38 -5.66 18.56
C GLY A 377 26.06 -4.21 18.17
N LEU A 378 25.63 -3.96 16.92
CA LEU A 378 25.16 -2.64 16.47
C LEU A 378 23.96 -2.21 17.33
N THR A 379 24.21 -1.33 18.30
CA THR A 379 23.18 -0.82 19.19
C THR A 379 23.18 0.70 19.19
N PHE A 380 21.98 1.27 19.13
CA PHE A 380 21.74 2.71 19.27
C PHE A 380 21.04 2.94 20.61
N SER A 381 21.71 3.62 21.52
CA SER A 381 21.10 4.06 22.78
C SER A 381 21.01 5.59 22.84
N PRO A 382 19.91 6.17 23.34
CA PRO A 382 19.88 7.59 23.68
C PRO A 382 20.93 7.88 24.75
N VAL A 383 21.69 8.96 24.57
CA VAL A 383 22.55 9.50 25.63
C VAL A 383 21.69 10.46 26.46
N GLN A 384 21.58 10.21 27.76
CA GLN A 384 20.84 11.07 28.71
C GLN A 384 21.51 12.44 28.84
#